data_AF-A0A976L4E0-F1
#
_entry.id   AF-A0A976L4E0-F1
#
_cell.length_a   1.000
_cell.length_b   1.000
_cell.length_c   1.000
_cell.angle_alpha   90.00
_cell.angle_beta   90.00
_cell.angle_gamma   90.00
#
_symmetry.space_group_name_H-M   'P 1'
#
loop_
_entity.id
_entity.type
_entity.pdbx_description
1 polymer ?
#
loop_
_entity_poly.entity_id
_entity_poly.type
_entity_poly.pdbx_seq_one_letter_code
_entity_poly.pdbx_strand_id
1 'polypeptide(L)'
;MKFSVSSLPANSAVAAEPSSNAAPTVARVRIHAIANGGEGVGRRIGDEHGMVHFVAGVLPGEIVDVAVEQVSRSFVRGRVSRVVEASPWRVEPPCRHAHECGGCDWQHVDPKAQLELKAQIVAGQLHCPELPAAHRHASATSSGYRRRARLHYVRDGSTFRLGFRARRGRSIVDVTACPVLTPELDRAAQRLRALAPCLPSEGEMSLFSAGGRVVAGLPGVRDHPTLRAAAQAQLDESLVGITWRGG
;
A
#
# COMPACT_ATOMS: atom_id res chain seq x y z
N MET A 1 -0.64 58.87 16.96
CA MET A 1 -1.18 58.04 15.87
C MET A 1 -1.25 56.59 16.36
N LYS A 2 -2.44 56.15 16.77
CA LYS A 2 -2.72 54.81 17.32
C LYS A 2 -3.27 53.95 16.18
N PHE A 3 -2.60 52.85 15.85
CA PHE A 3 -3.11 51.87 14.88
C PHE A 3 -3.97 50.85 15.63
N SER A 4 -5.26 50.83 15.26
CA SER A 4 -6.30 49.95 15.79
C SER A 4 -6.23 48.59 15.09
N VAL A 5 -6.15 47.53 15.88
CA VAL A 5 -6.23 46.14 15.43
C VAL A 5 -7.71 45.77 15.33
N SER A 6 -8.23 45.62 14.12
CA SER A 6 -9.62 45.20 13.90
C SER A 6 -9.67 43.71 13.57
N SER A 7 -10.45 43.02 14.37
CA SER A 7 -10.72 41.58 14.43
C SER A 7 -11.37 41.03 13.15
N LEU A 8 -10.85 39.90 12.66
CA LEU A 8 -11.49 39.07 11.64
C LEU A 8 -12.62 38.24 12.28
N PRO A 9 -13.81 38.13 11.67
CA PRO A 9 -14.80 37.17 12.12
C PRO A 9 -14.45 35.75 11.63
N ALA A 10 -14.57 34.78 12.53
CA ALA A 10 -14.59 33.37 12.21
C ALA A 10 -15.84 33.07 11.39
N ASN A 11 -15.67 32.57 10.16
CA ASN A 11 -16.79 32.05 9.39
C ASN A 11 -16.62 30.54 9.17
N SER A 12 -17.32 29.78 10.02
CA SER A 12 -17.63 28.37 9.82
C SER A 12 -18.52 28.23 8.59
N ALA A 13 -17.94 27.76 7.48
CA ALA A 13 -18.72 27.25 6.36
C ALA A 13 -18.49 25.74 6.24
N VAL A 14 -19.49 25.04 6.74
CA VAL A 14 -19.83 23.62 6.58
C VAL A 14 -19.27 23.01 5.29
N ALA A 15 -18.43 21.98 5.44
CA ALA A 15 -18.01 21.13 4.33
C ALA A 15 -19.22 20.36 3.81
N ALA A 16 -19.63 20.63 2.58
CA ALA A 16 -20.64 19.84 1.89
C ALA A 16 -20.06 18.45 1.57
N GLU A 17 -20.72 17.40 2.06
CA GLU A 17 -20.47 16.03 1.64
C GLU A 17 -20.92 15.85 0.18
N PRO A 18 -20.07 15.34 -0.74
CA PRO A 18 -20.53 15.03 -2.07
C PRO A 18 -21.33 13.73 -2.06
N SER A 19 -22.62 13.85 -2.36
CA SER A 19 -23.52 12.74 -2.63
C SER A 19 -23.19 12.03 -3.95
N SER A 20 -23.55 10.75 -3.99
CA SER A 20 -23.16 9.70 -4.92
C SER A 20 -23.74 9.83 -6.35
N ASN A 21 -22.96 9.29 -7.30
CA ASN A 21 -23.35 8.67 -8.58
C ASN A 21 -23.10 9.44 -9.90
N ALA A 22 -22.15 10.39 -9.93
CA ALA A 22 -21.52 10.82 -11.19
C ALA A 22 -20.29 9.93 -11.48
N ALA A 23 -20.11 9.52 -12.73
CA ALA A 23 -18.86 8.88 -13.14
C ALA A 23 -17.68 9.80 -12.78
N PRO A 24 -16.58 9.28 -12.21
CA PRO A 24 -15.48 10.13 -11.79
C PRO A 24 -14.95 10.89 -13.00
N THR A 25 -14.78 12.21 -12.85
CA THR A 25 -14.20 13.06 -13.90
C THR A 25 -12.84 12.48 -14.29
N VAL A 26 -12.65 12.22 -15.59
CA VAL A 26 -11.40 11.71 -16.13
C VAL A 26 -10.58 12.88 -16.67
N ALA A 27 -9.38 13.08 -16.11
CA ALA A 27 -8.43 14.08 -16.57
C ALA A 27 -7.22 13.39 -17.23
N ARG A 28 -6.80 13.86 -18.41
CA ARG A 28 -5.54 13.42 -19.02
C ARG A 28 -4.37 14.23 -18.48
N VAL A 29 -3.43 13.56 -17.82
CA VAL A 29 -2.35 14.18 -17.05
C VAL A 29 -1.00 13.69 -17.57
N ARG A 30 -0.06 14.63 -17.74
CA ARG A 30 1.37 14.31 -17.92
C ARG A 30 2.05 14.29 -16.57
N ILE A 31 2.76 13.21 -16.28
CA ILE A 31 3.49 13.02 -15.02
C ILE A 31 4.92 13.56 -15.17
N HIS A 32 5.32 14.45 -14.27
CA HIS A 32 6.60 15.15 -14.31
C HIS A 32 7.60 14.60 -13.30
N ALA A 33 7.13 14.22 -12.11
CA ALA A 33 7.98 13.80 -11.01
C ALA A 33 7.25 12.80 -10.09
N ILE A 34 7.96 12.27 -9.10
CA ILE A 34 7.39 11.50 -7.99
C ILE A 34 7.57 12.30 -6.71
N ALA A 35 6.49 12.49 -5.95
CA ALA A 35 6.51 13.10 -4.63
C ALA A 35 7.03 12.11 -3.57
N ASN A 36 7.40 12.66 -2.41
CA ASN A 36 7.62 11.85 -1.22
C ASN A 36 6.35 11.00 -0.93
N GLY A 37 6.52 9.70 -0.71
CA GLY A 37 5.42 8.74 -0.59
C GLY A 37 5.04 7.99 -1.87
N GLY A 38 5.66 8.29 -3.01
CA GLY A 38 5.52 7.50 -4.23
C GLY A 38 4.32 7.85 -5.13
N GLU A 39 3.59 8.94 -4.82
CA GLU A 39 2.60 9.49 -5.74
C GLU A 39 3.30 10.25 -6.88
N GLY A 40 2.91 10.01 -8.11
CA GLY A 40 3.31 10.84 -9.25
C GLY A 40 2.68 12.22 -9.17
N VAL A 41 3.43 13.22 -9.61
CA VAL A 41 3.03 14.63 -9.65
C VAL A 41 2.98 15.05 -11.11
N GLY A 42 1.82 15.55 -11.53
CA GLY A 42 1.58 15.91 -12.91
C GLY A 42 0.66 17.10 -13.09
N ARG A 43 0.49 17.51 -14.34
CA ARG A 43 -0.48 18.55 -14.73
C ARG A 43 -1.34 18.07 -15.89
N ARG A 44 -2.55 18.61 -15.98
CA ARG A 44 -3.47 18.27 -17.07
C ARG A 44 -2.87 18.74 -18.39
N ILE A 45 -2.94 17.89 -19.42
CA ILE A 45 -2.48 18.28 -20.76
C ILE A 45 -3.33 19.44 -21.26
N GLY A 46 -2.68 20.49 -21.76
CA GLY A 46 -3.33 21.74 -22.20
C GLY A 46 -3.65 22.73 -21.07
N ASP A 47 -3.22 22.47 -19.83
CA ASP A 47 -3.38 23.38 -18.68
C ASP A 47 -2.16 23.34 -17.76
N GLU A 48 -1.04 23.85 -18.26
CA GLU A 48 0.26 23.80 -17.58
C GLU A 48 0.34 24.72 -16.35
N HIS A 49 -0.56 25.70 -16.23
CA HIS A 49 -0.67 26.58 -15.07
C HIS A 49 -1.80 26.17 -14.09
N GLY A 50 -2.52 25.08 -14.40
CA GLY A 50 -3.65 24.61 -13.61
C GLY A 50 -3.27 23.94 -12.28
N MET A 51 -4.20 23.17 -11.72
CA MET A 51 -3.95 22.44 -10.48
C MET A 51 -2.95 21.29 -10.67
N VAL A 52 -2.14 21.06 -9.64
CA VAL A 52 -1.25 19.89 -9.57
C VAL A 52 -2.08 18.64 -9.30
N HIS A 53 -1.78 17.57 -10.01
CA HIS A 53 -2.41 16.26 -9.86
C HIS A 53 -1.47 15.30 -9.14
N PHE A 54 -1.92 14.74 -8.02
CA PHE A 54 -1.27 13.64 -7.30
C PHE A 54 -1.92 12.32 -7.72
N VAL A 55 -1.13 11.42 -8.30
CA VAL A 55 -1.63 10.18 -8.90
C VAL A 55 -0.81 9.01 -8.40
N ALA A 56 -1.44 8.02 -7.77
CA ALA A 56 -0.73 6.81 -7.34
C ALA A 56 -0.48 5.84 -8.51
N GLY A 57 0.65 5.12 -8.49
CA GLY A 57 0.93 4.03 -9.43
C GLY A 57 1.42 4.47 -10.82
N VAL A 58 2.00 5.68 -10.90
CA VAL A 58 2.49 6.27 -12.15
C VAL A 58 3.94 6.73 -12.03
N LEU A 59 4.58 6.88 -13.19
CA LEU A 59 6.00 7.20 -13.33
C LEU A 59 6.21 8.53 -14.06
N PRO A 60 7.34 9.23 -13.83
CA PRO A 60 7.72 10.38 -14.63
C PRO A 60 7.81 10.04 -16.11
N GLY A 61 7.36 10.98 -16.95
CA GLY A 61 7.29 10.84 -18.40
C GLY A 61 5.99 10.22 -18.91
N GLU A 62 5.13 9.69 -18.04
CA GLU A 62 3.89 9.07 -18.48
C GLU A 62 2.80 10.07 -18.85
N ILE A 63 1.94 9.65 -19.77
CA ILE A 63 0.62 10.25 -19.97
C ILE A 63 -0.43 9.26 -19.51
N VAL A 64 -1.29 9.70 -18.59
CA VAL A 64 -2.30 8.85 -17.97
C VAL A 64 -3.66 9.53 -17.98
N ASP A 65 -4.71 8.73 -18.11
CA ASP A 65 -6.06 9.15 -17.74
C ASP A 65 -6.23 8.89 -16.23
N VAL A 66 -6.70 9.91 -15.51
CA VAL A 66 -6.83 9.92 -14.04
C VAL A 66 -8.30 10.03 -13.69
N ALA A 67 -8.80 9.05 -12.92
CA ALA A 67 -10.09 9.18 -12.25
C ALA A 67 -9.90 10.06 -11.00
N VAL A 68 -10.54 11.23 -10.98
CA VAL A 68 -10.46 12.18 -9.86
C VAL A 68 -11.19 11.61 -8.65
N GLU A 69 -10.52 11.60 -7.49
CA GLU A 69 -11.06 11.10 -6.22
C GLU A 69 -11.21 12.20 -5.18
N GLN A 70 -10.37 13.23 -5.24
CA GLN A 70 -10.42 14.36 -4.34
C GLN A 70 -10.00 15.64 -5.07
N VAL A 71 -10.76 16.71 -4.89
CA VAL A 71 -10.40 18.05 -5.34
C VAL A 71 -10.23 18.94 -4.10
N SER A 72 -9.09 19.61 -4.02
CA SER A 72 -8.78 20.61 -3.01
C SER A 72 -8.67 22.00 -3.67
N ARG A 73 -8.44 23.05 -2.88
CA ARG A 73 -8.23 24.41 -3.40
C ARG A 73 -6.97 24.55 -4.26
N SER A 74 -5.96 23.70 -4.04
CA SER A 74 -4.63 23.82 -4.67
C SER A 74 -4.18 22.58 -5.43
N PHE A 75 -4.88 21.46 -5.29
CA PHE A 75 -4.48 20.20 -5.92
C PHE A 75 -5.67 19.29 -6.19
N VAL A 76 -5.45 18.36 -7.11
CA VAL A 76 -6.34 17.23 -7.40
C VAL A 76 -5.59 15.96 -7.01
N ARG A 77 -6.27 15.02 -6.37
CA ARG A 77 -5.75 13.66 -6.16
C ARG A 77 -6.66 12.67 -6.85
N GLY A 78 -6.06 11.68 -7.49
CA GLY A 78 -6.79 10.65 -8.19
C GLY A 78 -6.00 9.35 -8.32
N ARG A 79 -6.59 8.42 -9.05
CA ARG A 79 -5.97 7.14 -9.40
C ARG A 79 -5.88 7.00 -10.90
N VAL A 80 -4.84 6.32 -11.36
CA VAL A 80 -4.73 5.95 -12.77
C VAL A 80 -5.90 5.06 -13.17
N SER A 81 -6.64 5.48 -14.21
CA SER A 81 -7.67 4.64 -14.84
C SER A 81 -7.13 3.99 -16.11
N ARG A 82 -6.20 4.66 -16.80
CA ARG A 82 -5.52 4.12 -17.99
C ARG A 82 -4.15 4.77 -18.17
N VAL A 83 -3.14 3.98 -18.51
CA VAL A 83 -1.85 4.48 -18.99
C VAL A 83 -1.95 4.64 -20.51
N VAL A 84 -1.79 5.87 -21.00
CA VAL A 84 -1.87 6.21 -22.43
C VAL A 84 -0.49 6.11 -23.07
N GLU A 85 0.52 6.66 -22.40
CA GLU A 85 1.94 6.52 -22.76
C GLU A 85 2.70 6.07 -21.53
N ALA A 86 3.30 4.88 -21.59
CA ALA A 86 4.03 4.28 -20.49
C ALA A 86 5.49 4.74 -20.46
N SER A 87 6.03 4.87 -19.25
CA SER A 87 7.45 5.12 -19.05
C SER A 87 8.25 3.88 -19.48
N PRO A 88 9.47 4.04 -20.04
CA PRO A 88 10.35 2.90 -20.30
C PRO A 88 10.76 2.16 -19.01
N TRP A 89 10.56 2.77 -17.84
CA TRP A 89 10.80 2.14 -16.54
C TRP A 89 9.57 1.44 -15.97
N ARG A 90 8.43 1.43 -16.66
CA ARG A 90 7.25 0.68 -16.24
C ARG A 90 7.47 -0.80 -16.50
N VAL A 91 7.22 -1.61 -15.48
CA VAL A 91 7.19 -3.08 -15.58
C VAL A 91 5.86 -3.60 -15.05
N GLU A 92 5.48 -4.80 -15.50
CA GLU A 92 4.33 -5.49 -14.93
C GLU A 92 4.66 -5.93 -13.49
N PRO A 93 3.83 -5.58 -12.49
CA PRO A 93 4.08 -6.01 -11.12
C PRO A 93 4.14 -7.54 -10.99
N PRO A 94 5.14 -8.10 -10.30
CA PRO A 94 5.21 -9.55 -10.09
C PRO A 94 4.10 -10.07 -9.15
N CYS A 95 3.45 -9.20 -8.39
CA CYS A 95 2.33 -9.57 -7.52
C CYS A 95 1.00 -9.25 -8.19
N ARG A 96 0.16 -10.27 -8.39
CA ARG A 96 -1.21 -10.11 -8.90
C ARG A 96 -2.09 -9.15 -8.08
N HIS A 97 -1.74 -8.93 -6.82
CA HIS A 97 -2.49 -8.07 -5.90
C HIS A 97 -2.01 -6.61 -5.90
N ALA A 98 -0.95 -6.27 -6.65
CA ALA A 98 -0.26 -4.98 -6.54
C ALA A 98 -1.14 -3.75 -6.80
N HIS A 99 -2.20 -3.90 -7.60
CA HIS A 99 -3.13 -2.82 -7.93
C HIS A 99 -4.11 -2.49 -6.79
N GLU A 100 -4.37 -3.45 -5.89
CA GLU A 100 -5.36 -3.32 -4.82
C GLU A 100 -4.71 -3.27 -3.43
N CYS A 101 -3.74 -4.16 -3.19
CA CYS A 101 -3.05 -4.32 -1.92
C CYS A 101 -2.17 -3.10 -1.61
N GLY A 102 -2.33 -2.51 -0.42
CA GLY A 102 -1.54 -1.38 0.05
C GLY A 102 -0.13 -1.74 0.55
N GLY A 103 0.33 -2.96 0.26
CA GLY A 103 1.59 -3.48 0.81
C GLY A 103 2.84 -3.08 0.02
N CYS A 104 2.74 -2.72 -1.25
CA CYS A 104 3.89 -2.45 -2.12
C CYS A 104 3.58 -1.32 -3.11
N ASP A 105 4.28 -0.18 -2.97
CA ASP A 105 4.02 0.99 -3.83
C ASP A 105 4.72 0.95 -5.19
N TRP A 106 5.90 0.34 -5.26
CA TRP A 106 6.86 0.50 -6.37
C TRP A 106 6.98 -0.72 -7.30
N GLN A 107 6.13 -1.74 -7.17
CA GLN A 107 6.28 -2.97 -7.96
C GLN A 107 6.07 -2.79 -9.47
N HIS A 108 5.45 -1.69 -9.89
CA HIS A 108 5.27 -1.32 -11.29
C HIS A 108 6.49 -0.60 -11.89
N VAL A 109 7.59 -0.48 -11.14
CA VAL A 109 8.80 0.26 -11.50
C VAL A 109 9.97 -0.72 -11.62
N ASP A 110 10.72 -0.61 -12.73
CA ASP A 110 11.94 -1.37 -12.95
C ASP A 110 12.87 -1.26 -11.73
N PRO A 111 13.38 -2.37 -11.17
CA PRO A 111 14.21 -2.35 -9.97
C PRO A 111 15.44 -1.43 -10.05
N LYS A 112 16.06 -1.28 -11.23
CA LYS A 112 17.19 -0.36 -11.43
C LYS A 112 16.72 1.09 -11.36
N ALA A 113 15.57 1.40 -11.96
CA ALA A 113 14.97 2.73 -11.91
C ALA A 113 14.47 3.11 -10.50
N GLN A 114 14.06 2.14 -9.68
CA GLN A 114 13.63 2.42 -8.30
C GLN A 114 14.70 3.11 -7.47
N LEU A 115 15.97 2.72 -7.62
CA LEU A 115 17.08 3.33 -6.87
C LEU A 115 17.28 4.79 -7.28
N GLU A 116 17.25 5.05 -8.58
CA GLU A 116 17.41 6.39 -9.15
C GLU A 116 16.27 7.31 -8.74
N LEU A 117 15.02 6.87 -8.90
CA LEU A 117 13.85 7.65 -8.52
C LEU A 117 13.81 7.95 -7.01
N LYS A 118 14.22 6.99 -6.16
CA LYS A 118 14.35 7.24 -4.71
C LYS A 118 15.46 8.23 -4.40
N ALA A 119 16.59 8.16 -5.10
CA ALA A 119 17.68 9.13 -4.94
C ALA A 119 17.24 10.54 -5.31
N GLN A 120 16.46 10.71 -6.38
CA GLN A 120 15.88 11.99 -6.79
C GLN A 120 14.91 12.55 -5.75
N ILE A 121 14.05 11.71 -5.17
CA ILE A 121 13.16 12.11 -4.07
C ILE A 121 13.97 12.65 -2.89
N VAL A 122 15.00 11.90 -2.46
CA VAL A 122 15.85 12.31 -1.33
C VAL A 122 16.62 13.61 -1.65
N ALA A 123 17.21 13.72 -2.83
CA ALA A 123 17.93 14.90 -3.26
C ALA A 123 17.03 16.15 -3.26
N GLY A 124 15.80 16.02 -3.78
CA GLY A 124 14.80 17.08 -3.75
C GLY A 124 14.39 17.49 -2.34
N GLN A 125 14.26 16.55 -1.40
CA GLN A 125 13.96 16.88 0.01
C GLN A 125 15.12 17.55 0.74
N LEU A 126 16.37 17.21 0.38
CA LEU A 126 17.57 17.82 0.94
C LEU A 126 17.99 19.11 0.21
N HIS A 127 17.25 19.51 -0.82
CA HIS A 127 17.60 20.62 -1.72
C HIS A 127 19.03 20.52 -2.28
N CYS A 128 19.50 19.30 -2.56
CA CYS A 128 20.77 19.09 -3.26
C CYS A 128 20.53 18.69 -4.72
N PRO A 129 21.46 19.03 -5.65
CA PRO A 129 21.30 18.68 -7.05
C PRO A 129 21.26 17.16 -7.28
N GLU A 130 22.07 16.41 -6.52
CA GLU A 130 22.21 14.97 -6.67
C GLU A 130 22.62 14.33 -5.34
N LEU A 131 22.07 13.14 -5.06
CA LEU A 131 22.47 12.32 -3.93
C LEU A 131 23.74 11.51 -4.29
N PRO A 132 24.87 11.62 -3.56
CA PRO A 132 26.08 10.86 -3.89
C PRO A 132 25.85 9.34 -4.00
N ALA A 133 26.52 8.69 -4.96
CA ALA A 133 26.37 7.25 -5.21
C ALA A 133 26.67 6.38 -3.97
N ALA A 134 27.57 6.84 -3.09
CA ALA A 134 27.90 6.19 -1.82
C ALA A 134 26.69 6.05 -0.87
N HIS A 135 25.60 6.78 -1.08
CA HIS A 135 24.37 6.71 -0.29
C HIS A 135 23.23 5.98 -0.99
N ARG A 136 23.49 5.38 -2.16
CA ARG A 136 22.49 4.66 -2.96
C ARG A 136 22.68 3.16 -2.80
N HIS A 137 21.91 2.54 -1.91
CA HIS A 137 21.99 1.10 -1.66
C HIS A 137 20.74 0.38 -2.15
N ALA A 138 20.91 -0.50 -3.14
CA ALA A 138 19.86 -1.42 -3.55
C ALA A 138 19.77 -2.62 -2.58
N SER A 139 18.56 -3.15 -2.43
CA SER A 139 18.40 -4.48 -1.84
C SER A 139 19.06 -5.53 -2.73
N ALA A 140 19.65 -6.57 -2.12
CA ALA A 140 20.20 -7.70 -2.86
C ALA A 140 19.12 -8.49 -3.63
N THR A 141 17.87 -8.46 -3.16
CA THR A 141 16.73 -9.12 -3.81
C THR A 141 15.52 -8.18 -3.88
N SER A 142 14.67 -8.37 -4.89
CA SER A 142 13.38 -7.68 -5.05
C SER A 142 12.19 -8.47 -4.50
N SER A 143 12.41 -9.74 -4.14
CA SER A 143 11.43 -10.69 -3.61
C SER A 143 11.99 -11.41 -2.39
N GLY A 144 11.14 -12.09 -1.63
CA GLY A 144 11.55 -12.97 -0.54
C GLY A 144 12.27 -12.28 0.63
N TYR A 145 12.29 -10.95 0.71
CA TYR A 145 13.09 -10.23 1.71
C TYR A 145 12.33 -10.01 3.03
N ARG A 146 11.00 -10.09 3.02
CA ARG A 146 10.15 -9.70 4.16
C ARG A 146 9.92 -10.89 5.10
N ARG A 147 10.65 -10.87 6.21
CA ARG A 147 10.62 -11.88 7.28
C ARG A 147 9.56 -11.65 8.37
N ARG A 148 8.77 -10.57 8.26
CA ARG A 148 7.72 -10.20 9.22
C ARG A 148 6.47 -9.73 8.48
N ALA A 149 5.32 -10.27 8.85
CA ALA A 149 4.03 -9.83 8.34
C ALA A 149 3.01 -9.73 9.47
N ARG A 150 2.20 -8.68 9.45
CA ARG A 150 0.95 -8.61 10.20
C ARG A 150 -0.16 -8.63 9.15
N LEU A 151 -0.87 -9.75 9.09
CA LEU A 151 -2.01 -9.96 8.22
C LEU A 151 -3.28 -9.66 9.00
N HIS A 152 -4.28 -9.13 8.34
CA HIS A 152 -5.62 -8.95 8.88
C HIS A 152 -6.53 -10.00 8.26
N TYR A 153 -7.50 -10.45 9.03
CA TYR A 153 -8.54 -11.32 8.52
C TYR A 153 -9.93 -10.80 8.84
N VAL A 154 -10.86 -11.12 7.94
CA VAL A 154 -12.30 -10.92 8.12
C VAL A 154 -12.99 -12.20 7.65
N ARG A 155 -13.93 -12.67 8.46
CA ARG A 155 -14.80 -13.81 8.21
C ARG A 155 -16.25 -13.32 8.12
N ASP A 156 -16.86 -13.57 6.97
CA ASP A 156 -18.25 -13.25 6.70
C ASP A 156 -18.94 -14.49 6.13
N GLY A 157 -19.76 -15.15 6.96
CA GLY A 157 -20.35 -16.45 6.64
C GLY A 157 -19.29 -17.51 6.29
N SER A 158 -19.34 -18.00 5.05
CA SER A 158 -18.37 -18.95 4.49
C SER A 158 -17.12 -18.28 3.89
N THR A 159 -17.12 -16.96 3.74
CA THR A 159 -16.00 -16.22 3.15
C THR A 159 -14.98 -15.88 4.23
N PHE A 160 -13.71 -16.20 3.97
CA PHE A 160 -12.59 -15.81 4.81
C PHE A 160 -11.53 -15.11 3.97
N ARG A 161 -11.30 -13.83 4.27
CA ARG A 161 -10.23 -13.05 3.65
C ARG A 161 -9.08 -12.93 4.62
N LEU A 162 -7.87 -13.20 4.16
CA LEU A 162 -6.64 -13.03 4.91
C LEU A 162 -5.64 -12.29 4.04
N GLY A 163 -5.11 -11.17 4.54
CA GLY A 163 -4.13 -10.42 3.78
C GLY A 163 -3.82 -9.06 4.37
N PHE A 164 -3.55 -8.10 3.51
CA PHE A 164 -3.24 -6.72 3.90
C PHE A 164 -4.43 -5.81 3.64
N ARG A 165 -4.36 -4.60 4.19
CA ARG A 165 -5.32 -3.55 3.85
C ARG A 165 -5.15 -3.11 2.41
N ALA A 166 -6.25 -2.74 1.77
CA ALA A 166 -6.23 -2.08 0.47
C ALA A 166 -5.45 -0.77 0.54
N ARG A 167 -4.90 -0.33 -0.60
CA ARG A 167 -4.09 0.91 -0.72
C ARG A 167 -4.81 2.14 -0.18
N ARG A 168 -6.14 2.18 -0.28
CA ARG A 168 -6.99 3.18 0.33
C ARG A 168 -8.18 2.51 0.99
N GLY A 169 -8.37 2.78 2.27
CA GLY A 169 -9.47 2.26 3.06
C GLY A 169 -9.09 1.16 4.06
N ARG A 170 -10.12 0.56 4.65
CA ARG A 170 -10.00 -0.46 5.72
C ARG A 170 -10.30 -1.88 5.23
N SER A 171 -10.69 -2.03 3.96
CA SER A 171 -10.98 -3.33 3.37
C SER A 171 -9.74 -4.21 3.30
N ILE A 172 -9.93 -5.51 3.47
CA ILE A 172 -8.87 -6.51 3.38
C ILE A 172 -8.84 -7.07 1.96
N VAL A 173 -7.67 -6.99 1.34
CA VAL A 173 -7.35 -7.67 0.09
C VAL A 173 -6.97 -9.10 0.44
N ASP A 174 -7.61 -10.06 -0.21
CA ASP A 174 -7.38 -11.48 0.08
C ASP A 174 -6.08 -11.96 -0.59
N VAL A 175 -4.99 -11.97 0.18
CA VAL A 175 -3.64 -12.20 -0.33
C VAL A 175 -3.34 -13.69 -0.34
N THR A 176 -3.45 -14.23 -1.53
CA THR A 176 -3.39 -15.67 -1.81
C THR A 176 -2.00 -16.12 -2.30
N ALA A 177 -1.08 -15.16 -2.46
CA ALA A 177 0.38 -15.32 -2.56
C ALA A 177 1.04 -13.95 -2.41
N CYS A 178 2.18 -13.85 -1.75
CA CYS A 178 2.89 -12.58 -1.55
C CYS A 178 4.40 -12.70 -1.87
N PRO A 179 4.85 -12.27 -3.07
CA PRO A 179 6.24 -12.45 -3.52
C PRO A 179 7.30 -11.79 -2.64
N VAL A 180 6.94 -10.80 -1.83
CA VAL A 180 7.90 -10.10 -0.96
C VAL A 180 8.13 -10.84 0.35
N LEU A 181 7.22 -11.72 0.78
CA LEU A 181 7.40 -12.56 1.97
C LEU A 181 8.42 -13.64 1.66
N THR A 182 9.19 -14.07 2.67
CA THR A 182 10.02 -15.28 2.48
C THR A 182 9.13 -16.47 2.13
N PRO A 183 9.62 -17.43 1.32
CA PRO A 183 8.80 -18.56 0.85
C PRO A 183 8.11 -19.34 1.97
N GLU A 184 8.81 -19.59 3.07
CA GLU A 184 8.26 -20.26 4.25
C GLU A 184 7.17 -19.44 4.95
N LEU A 185 7.29 -18.11 4.95
CA LEU A 185 6.33 -17.22 5.60
C LEU A 185 5.06 -17.04 4.77
N ASP A 186 5.18 -16.97 3.43
CA ASP A 186 4.02 -17.01 2.54
C ASP A 186 3.27 -18.35 2.65
N ARG A 187 4.01 -19.48 2.64
CA ARG A 187 3.44 -20.81 2.85
C ARG A 187 2.70 -20.91 4.18
N ALA A 188 3.32 -20.46 5.27
CA ALA A 188 2.69 -20.43 6.59
C ALA A 188 1.39 -19.60 6.58
N ALA A 189 1.40 -18.42 5.95
CA ALA A 189 0.19 -17.60 5.82
C ALA A 189 -0.95 -18.33 5.09
N GLN A 190 -0.64 -19.06 4.00
CA GLN A 190 -1.67 -19.82 3.28
C GLN A 190 -2.20 -21.01 4.10
N ARG A 191 -1.33 -21.73 4.83
CA ARG A 191 -1.75 -22.83 5.74
C ARG A 191 -2.69 -22.33 6.84
N LEU A 192 -2.36 -21.19 7.44
CA LEU A 192 -3.12 -20.64 8.56
C LEU A 192 -4.56 -20.21 8.20
N ARG A 193 -4.90 -20.14 6.90
CA ARG A 193 -6.31 -20.00 6.45
C ARG A 193 -7.20 -21.13 6.94
N ALA A 194 -6.66 -22.34 7.14
CA ALA A 194 -7.41 -23.47 7.68
C ALA A 194 -7.94 -23.24 9.11
N LEU A 195 -7.38 -22.25 9.83
CA LEU A 195 -7.87 -21.88 11.16
C LEU A 195 -9.16 -21.05 11.12
N ALA A 196 -9.61 -20.58 9.95
CA ALA A 196 -10.79 -19.72 9.80
C ALA A 196 -12.03 -20.14 10.62
N PRO A 197 -12.40 -21.43 10.72
CA PRO A 197 -13.56 -21.85 11.53
C PRO A 197 -13.38 -21.61 13.04
N CYS A 198 -12.14 -21.52 13.52
CA CYS A 198 -11.79 -21.35 14.93
C CYS A 198 -11.50 -19.89 15.31
N LEU A 199 -11.53 -18.96 14.34
CA LEU A 199 -11.19 -17.56 14.56
C LEU A 199 -12.46 -16.70 14.78
N PRO A 200 -12.33 -15.57 15.51
CA PRO A 200 -13.34 -14.51 15.53
C PRO A 200 -13.74 -14.02 14.13
N SER A 201 -14.80 -13.21 14.04
CA SER A 201 -15.24 -12.60 12.78
C SER A 201 -14.19 -11.68 12.15
N GLU A 202 -13.34 -11.05 12.95
CA GLU A 202 -12.23 -10.24 12.46
C GLU A 202 -11.05 -10.29 13.43
N GLY A 203 -9.87 -9.95 12.93
CA GLY A 203 -8.68 -9.88 13.76
C GLY A 203 -7.41 -9.77 12.93
N GLU A 204 -6.29 -10.14 13.53
CA GLU A 204 -4.99 -10.11 12.90
C GLU A 204 -4.15 -11.35 13.23
N MET A 205 -3.14 -11.58 12.41
CA MET A 205 -2.18 -12.68 12.53
C MET A 205 -0.79 -12.12 12.31
N SER A 206 0.09 -12.33 13.28
CA SER A 206 1.49 -11.91 13.20
C SER A 206 2.35 -13.11 12.81
N LEU A 207 3.17 -12.98 11.78
CA LEU A 207 4.10 -14.01 11.32
C LEU A 207 5.52 -13.48 11.38
N PHE A 208 6.43 -14.32 11.84
CA PHE A 208 7.87 -14.04 11.89
C PHE A 208 8.67 -15.24 11.40
N SER A 209 9.60 -15.01 10.49
CA SER A 209 10.57 -16.00 10.01
C SER A 209 11.98 -15.71 10.52
N ALA A 210 12.66 -16.75 11.02
CA ALA A 210 14.09 -16.76 11.30
C ALA A 210 14.67 -18.16 11.01
N GLY A 211 15.76 -18.21 10.24
CA GLY A 211 16.44 -19.48 9.93
C GLY A 211 15.55 -20.51 9.22
N GLY A 212 14.64 -20.06 8.34
CA GLY A 212 13.68 -20.93 7.63
C GLY A 212 12.52 -21.43 8.49
N ARG A 213 12.44 -21.02 9.76
CA ARG A 213 11.38 -21.39 10.70
C ARG A 213 10.46 -20.20 10.94
N VAL A 214 9.17 -20.46 10.94
CA VAL A 214 8.10 -19.49 11.11
C VAL A 214 7.39 -19.74 12.43
N VAL A 215 7.14 -18.66 13.16
CA VAL A 215 6.21 -18.63 14.28
C VAL A 215 5.06 -17.69 13.95
N ALA A 216 3.84 -18.14 14.23
CA ALA A 216 2.63 -17.35 14.08
C ALA A 216 2.05 -16.95 15.45
N GLY A 217 1.43 -15.77 15.49
CA GLY A 217 0.73 -15.22 16.63
C GLY A 217 -0.69 -14.82 16.25
N LEU A 218 -1.64 -15.21 17.09
CA LEU A 218 -3.07 -14.91 16.97
C LEU A 218 -3.51 -14.04 18.15
N PRO A 219 -3.18 -12.74 18.14
CA PRO A 219 -3.55 -11.83 19.24
C PRO A 219 -5.06 -11.70 19.37
N GLY A 220 -5.55 -11.71 20.61
CA GLY A 220 -6.98 -11.56 20.90
C GLY A 220 -7.83 -12.82 20.64
N VAL A 221 -7.22 -13.91 20.19
CA VAL A 221 -7.91 -15.20 20.03
C VAL A 221 -7.88 -15.95 21.36
N ARG A 222 -9.07 -16.36 21.84
CA ARG A 222 -9.21 -17.14 23.06
C ARG A 222 -8.85 -18.59 22.81
N ASP A 223 -8.25 -19.21 23.82
CA ASP A 223 -7.91 -20.63 23.77
C ASP A 223 -9.17 -21.52 23.86
N HIS A 224 -9.24 -22.57 23.03
CA HIS A 224 -10.28 -23.59 23.06
C HIS A 224 -9.78 -24.89 22.41
N PRO A 225 -10.23 -26.10 22.83
CA PRO A 225 -9.77 -27.38 22.26
C PRO A 225 -9.74 -27.48 20.73
N THR A 226 -10.77 -26.97 20.04
CA THR A 226 -10.84 -26.97 18.57
C THR A 226 -9.73 -26.16 17.94
N LEU A 227 -9.39 -24.99 18.52
CA LEU A 227 -8.29 -24.16 18.04
C LEU A 227 -6.95 -24.87 18.23
N ARG A 228 -6.73 -25.50 19.40
CA ARG A 228 -5.49 -26.25 19.68
C ARG A 228 -5.28 -27.37 18.67
N ALA A 229 -6.32 -28.17 18.42
CA ALA A 229 -6.27 -29.27 17.45
C ALA A 229 -6.02 -28.76 16.01
N ALA A 230 -6.74 -27.71 15.60
CA ALA A 230 -6.57 -27.11 14.28
C ALA A 230 -5.16 -26.51 14.10
N ALA A 231 -4.64 -25.81 15.11
CA ALA A 231 -3.30 -25.24 15.11
C ALA A 231 -2.22 -26.32 15.02
N GLN A 232 -2.32 -27.39 15.81
CA GLN A 232 -1.40 -28.51 15.77
C GLN A 232 -1.35 -29.16 14.38
N ALA A 233 -2.50 -29.30 13.73
CA ALA A 233 -2.59 -29.85 12.37
C ALA A 233 -1.93 -28.96 11.31
N GLN A 234 -1.73 -27.66 11.59
CA GLN A 234 -1.06 -26.75 10.66
C GLN A 234 0.46 -26.73 10.80
N LEU A 235 1.03 -27.22 11.90
CA LEU A 235 2.48 -27.23 12.09
C LEU A 235 3.17 -28.14 11.05
N ASP A 236 4.37 -27.74 10.63
CA ASP A 236 5.25 -28.53 9.77
C ASP A 236 6.72 -28.21 10.08
N GLU A 237 7.64 -28.67 9.22
CA GLU A 237 9.08 -28.40 9.34
C GLU A 237 9.42 -26.90 9.37
N SER A 238 8.58 -26.07 8.73
CA SER A 238 8.76 -24.63 8.56
C SER A 238 7.90 -23.83 9.53
N LEU A 239 6.61 -24.13 9.68
CA LEU A 239 5.71 -23.50 10.65
C LEU A 239 5.81 -24.27 11.97
N VAL A 240 6.68 -23.80 12.85
CA VAL A 240 7.10 -24.55 14.05
C VAL A 240 6.34 -24.16 15.31
N GLY A 241 5.54 -23.11 15.25
CA GLY A 241 4.74 -22.68 16.39
C GLY A 241 3.63 -21.73 16.01
N ILE A 242 2.49 -21.90 16.65
CA ILE A 242 1.36 -20.98 16.60
C ILE A 242 1.02 -20.65 18.06
N THR A 243 0.97 -19.37 18.35
CA THR A 243 0.72 -18.85 19.69
C THR A 243 -0.53 -17.99 19.68
N TRP A 244 -1.30 -18.03 20.76
CA TRP A 244 -2.42 -17.13 21.00
C TRP A 244 -2.27 -16.62 22.44
N ARG A 245 -2.42 -15.32 22.62
CA ARG A 245 -2.59 -14.74 23.95
C ARG A 245 -4.03 -14.29 24.05
N GLY A 246 -4.82 -15.15 24.66
CA GLY A 246 -6.15 -14.84 25.17
C GLY A 246 -6.14 -15.10 26.67
N GLY A 247 -5.92 -14.04 27.46
CA GLY A 247 -5.74 -14.06 28.91
C GLY A 247 -4.87 -12.89 29.32
#